data_AF-M3HHS7-F1
#
_entry.id   AF-M3HHS7-F1
#
_cell.length_a   1.000
_cell.length_b   1.000
_cell.length_c   1.000
_cell.angle_alpha   90.00
_cell.angle_beta   90.00
_cell.angle_gamma   90.00
#
_symmetry.space_group_name_H-M   'P 1'
#
loop_
_entity.id
_entity.type
_entity.pdbx_description
1 polymer ?
#
loop_
_entity_poly.entity_id
_entity_poly.type
_entity_poly.pdbx_seq_one_letter_code
_entity_poly.pdbx_strand_id
1 'polypeptide(L)'
;MYPLSLELQYARLWREEVSRFAKQVNSTILKGVQAYSKEARADSYFFEPVVRLDVSDLRVLLGQLKNQYGDFAPRKEFESQIKRNVEHIDAWSRDKTNEFVKKQYNSMNSPPMAGVIGGDRSAFRVPGIPISQKESGEIWDRVNQMIKEQSSLASNAFREHFDRVQKIVTDGLSKGLKYQNIASQIQNATGISERRAEFWAKDQTGKFFSQQNKLRQANAGFPGFIWRTQKDSKVRDSHSHVADKFYKWGELPFVNRKGALPARLAPGDDYRCRCWAEPSWGPDNKKQAPKTPVSIPKIILPPRPTQTIVPISQSLSLNLPDPTIQASVQKTISDLDSFLKFPKDRAGISVNYLSGSMLKKNIAGLFNPNLNRIELNGSHAFKDTYQSTFVHEFGHMIDYSWIGQPGRYESTSTELSGFKSAVENTELYKRLKKIGMTGKIMLHGSQTVLLNQSQRKLIPYLISQEELFARAIELWTAKKTNSKNLIAQIQKKVT
;
A
#
# COMPACT_ATOMS: atom_id res chain seq x y z
N MET A 1 17.21 14.52 -15.58
CA MET A 1 17.37 15.51 -14.49
C MET A 1 16.22 15.34 -13.50
N TYR A 2 16.48 15.49 -12.20
CA TYR A 2 15.48 15.35 -11.14
C TYR A 2 14.49 16.55 -11.08
N PRO A 3 13.18 16.33 -10.83
CA PRO A 3 12.17 17.39 -10.81
C PRO A 3 12.13 18.16 -9.48
N LEU A 4 13.15 19.00 -9.21
CA LEU A 4 13.27 19.71 -7.93
C LEU A 4 12.10 20.66 -7.65
N SER A 5 11.57 21.33 -8.66
CA SER A 5 10.44 22.26 -8.52
C SER A 5 9.17 21.55 -8.06
N LEU A 6 8.86 20.38 -8.63
CA LEU A 6 7.71 19.56 -8.25
C LEU A 6 7.86 19.04 -6.82
N GLU A 7 9.06 18.58 -6.44
CA GLU A 7 9.34 18.18 -5.05
C GLU A 7 9.04 19.31 -4.06
N LEU A 8 9.53 20.53 -4.33
CA LEU A 8 9.35 21.67 -3.43
C LEU A 8 7.88 22.10 -3.35
N GLN A 9 7.15 22.09 -4.47
CA GLN A 9 5.72 22.37 -4.50
C GLN A 9 4.95 21.33 -3.67
N TYR A 10 5.27 20.05 -3.84
CA TYR A 10 4.63 18.98 -3.10
C TYR A 10 4.92 19.02 -1.60
N ALA A 11 6.16 19.33 -1.23
CA ALA A 11 6.56 19.49 0.15
C ALA A 11 5.84 20.66 0.84
N ARG A 12 5.65 21.77 0.11
CA ARG A 12 4.87 22.92 0.58
C ARG A 12 3.40 22.54 0.76
N LEU A 13 2.81 21.83 -0.19
CA LEU A 13 1.43 21.35 -0.13
C LEU A 13 1.17 20.54 1.14
N TRP A 14 2.03 19.56 1.45
CA TRP A 14 1.92 18.75 2.67
C TRP A 14 2.02 19.57 3.95
N ARG A 15 3.00 20.49 3.98
CA ARG A 15 3.19 21.37 5.12
C ARG A 15 1.96 22.25 5.37
N GLU A 16 1.42 22.85 4.33
CA GLU A 16 0.24 23.70 4.42
C GLU A 16 -0.99 22.92 4.88
N GLU A 17 -1.19 21.69 4.40
CA GLU A 17 -2.32 20.87 4.79
C GLU A 17 -2.25 20.47 6.27
N VAL A 18 -1.08 20.01 6.73
CA VAL A 18 -0.85 19.71 8.15
C VAL A 18 -1.02 20.96 9.00
N SER A 19 -0.53 22.12 8.54
CA SER A 19 -0.68 23.39 9.26
C SER A 19 -2.16 23.79 9.39
N ARG A 20 -2.95 23.64 8.33
CA ARG A 20 -4.40 23.92 8.34
C ARG A 20 -5.14 23.00 9.30
N PHE A 21 -4.90 21.69 9.20
CA PHE A 21 -5.46 20.70 10.12
C PHE A 21 -5.09 21.00 11.58
N ALA A 22 -3.80 21.22 11.84
CA ALA A 22 -3.30 21.54 13.17
C ALA A 22 -3.93 22.81 13.73
N LYS A 23 -4.06 23.89 12.95
CA LYS A 23 -4.74 25.12 13.40
C LYS A 23 -6.18 24.85 13.83
N GLN A 24 -6.92 24.07 13.03
CA GLN A 24 -8.32 23.75 13.32
C GLN A 24 -8.46 22.95 14.62
N VAL A 25 -7.71 21.86 14.74
CA VAL A 25 -7.72 20.97 15.91
C VAL A 25 -7.23 21.70 17.15
N ASN A 26 -6.06 22.35 17.08
CA ASN A 26 -5.45 23.04 18.21
C ASN A 26 -6.32 24.18 18.71
N SER A 27 -7.02 24.91 17.83
CA SER A 27 -7.92 25.98 18.26
C SER A 27 -9.05 25.46 19.14
N THR A 28 -9.63 24.31 18.77
CA THR A 28 -10.74 23.70 19.53
C THR A 28 -10.25 23.15 20.86
N ILE A 29 -9.12 22.45 20.83
CA ILE A 29 -8.49 21.90 22.03
C ILE A 29 -8.10 23.02 23.01
N LEU A 30 -7.44 24.07 22.53
CA LEU A 30 -7.01 25.18 23.37
C LEU A 30 -8.19 25.95 23.99
N LYS A 31 -9.30 26.10 23.27
CA LYS A 31 -10.53 26.67 23.85
C LYS A 31 -11.06 25.80 24.98
N GLY A 32 -11.11 24.47 24.79
CA GLY A 32 -11.52 23.52 25.82
C GLY A 32 -10.61 23.55 27.05
N VAL A 33 -9.29 23.54 26.85
CA VAL A 33 -8.30 23.68 27.94
C VAL A 33 -8.47 25.00 28.68
N GLN A 34 -8.72 26.10 27.98
CA GLN A 34 -8.90 27.41 28.59
C GLN A 34 -10.18 27.46 29.45
N ALA A 35 -11.30 26.95 28.94
CA ALA A 35 -12.57 26.87 29.68
C ALA A 35 -12.41 26.04 30.97
N TYR A 36 -11.87 24.83 30.83
CA TYR A 36 -11.59 23.93 31.95
C TYR A 36 -10.66 24.57 33.01
N SER A 37 -9.61 25.27 32.57
CA SER A 37 -8.67 25.94 33.48
C SER A 37 -9.24 27.16 34.22
N LYS A 38 -10.37 27.71 33.76
CA LYS A 38 -11.08 28.81 34.43
C LYS A 38 -12.05 28.26 35.47
N GLU A 39 -12.83 27.24 35.12
CA GLU A 39 -13.77 26.55 36.01
C GLU A 39 -13.04 25.96 37.22
N ALA A 40 -11.96 25.22 36.99
CA ALA A 40 -11.19 24.62 38.08
C ALA A 40 -10.54 25.64 39.03
N ARG A 41 -10.30 26.88 38.58
CA ARG A 41 -9.83 27.96 39.46
C ARG A 41 -10.94 28.53 40.34
N ALA A 42 -12.17 28.59 39.83
CA ALA A 42 -13.32 29.05 40.60
C ALA A 42 -13.61 28.10 41.79
N ASP A 43 -13.50 26.80 41.57
CA ASP A 43 -13.69 25.78 42.62
C ASP A 43 -12.57 25.79 43.68
N SER A 44 -11.35 26.20 43.28
CA SER A 44 -10.19 26.25 44.18
C SER A 44 -10.19 27.42 45.18
N TYR A 45 -11.12 28.38 45.08
CA TYR A 45 -11.17 29.53 46.00
C TYR A 45 -11.56 29.14 47.44
N PHE A 46 -12.00 27.90 47.68
CA PHE A 46 -12.50 27.46 48.98
C PHE A 46 -11.58 26.50 49.77
N PHE A 47 -10.47 25.99 49.22
CA PHE A 47 -9.57 25.05 49.92
C PHE A 47 -8.09 25.11 49.44
N GLU A 48 -7.14 24.77 50.32
CA GLU A 48 -5.69 24.72 50.03
C GLU A 48 -5.32 23.81 48.82
N PRO A 49 -4.26 24.16 48.05
CA PRO A 49 -4.17 23.77 46.65
C PRO A 49 -3.44 22.44 46.45
N VAL A 50 -4.17 21.33 46.52
CA VAL A 50 -3.75 20.07 45.87
C VAL A 50 -4.92 19.47 45.10
N VAL A 51 -5.56 20.26 44.24
CA VAL A 51 -6.58 19.71 43.34
C VAL A 51 -5.87 19.03 42.18
N ARG A 52 -5.79 17.69 42.22
CA ARG A 52 -5.57 16.91 40.99
C ARG A 52 -6.77 17.14 40.09
N LEU A 53 -6.56 17.92 39.03
CA LEU A 53 -7.55 18.22 38.01
C LEU A 53 -8.08 16.90 37.39
N ASP A 54 -9.36 16.60 37.59
CA ASP A 54 -10.01 15.46 36.93
C ASP A 54 -10.13 15.72 35.43
N VAL A 55 -9.32 15.03 34.64
CA VAL A 55 -9.20 15.21 33.20
C VAL A 55 -10.34 14.54 32.41
N SER A 56 -11.33 13.96 33.08
CA SER A 56 -12.39 13.14 32.46
C SER A 56 -13.22 13.89 31.43
N ASP A 57 -13.70 15.09 31.74
CA ASP A 57 -14.49 15.91 30.80
C ASP A 57 -13.69 16.30 29.56
N LEU A 58 -12.39 16.55 29.74
CA LEU A 58 -11.51 16.90 28.64
C LEU A 58 -11.16 15.68 27.78
N ARG A 59 -11.10 14.47 28.36
CA ARG A 59 -11.01 13.22 27.60
C ARG A 59 -12.27 12.98 26.77
N VAL A 60 -13.46 13.34 27.29
CA VAL A 60 -14.71 13.29 26.53
C VAL A 60 -14.64 14.24 25.34
N LEU A 61 -14.20 15.48 25.54
CA LEU A 61 -13.98 16.46 24.46
C LEU A 61 -12.99 15.91 23.40
N LEU A 62 -11.86 15.37 23.82
CA LEU A 62 -10.86 14.77 22.92
C LEU A 62 -11.44 13.57 22.15
N GLY A 63 -12.27 12.76 22.80
CA GLY A 63 -13.02 11.67 22.18
C GLY A 63 -14.04 12.18 21.15
N GLN A 64 -14.76 13.25 21.45
CA GLN A 64 -15.68 13.91 20.52
C GLN A 64 -14.95 14.48 19.31
N LEU A 65 -13.79 15.11 19.51
CA LEU A 65 -12.95 15.59 18.41
C LEU A 65 -12.49 14.43 17.53
N LYS A 66 -12.00 13.33 18.13
CA LYS A 66 -11.65 12.14 17.37
C LYS A 66 -12.85 11.60 16.58
N ASN A 67 -14.05 11.60 17.14
CA ASN A 67 -15.27 11.17 16.44
C ASN A 67 -15.68 12.14 15.32
N GLN A 68 -15.53 13.44 15.54
CA GLN A 68 -15.85 14.49 14.57
C GLN A 68 -14.88 14.49 13.38
N TYR A 69 -13.59 14.32 13.65
CA TYR A 69 -12.54 14.31 12.63
C TYR A 69 -12.29 12.91 12.03
N GLY A 70 -12.97 11.86 12.53
CA GLY A 70 -12.96 10.51 11.97
C GLY A 70 -11.56 9.92 11.80
N ASP A 71 -11.33 9.11 10.76
CA ASP A 71 -10.03 8.48 10.43
C ASP A 71 -8.91 9.48 10.06
N PHE A 72 -9.05 10.76 10.43
CA PHE A 72 -8.16 11.87 10.11
C PHE A 72 -7.79 11.86 8.63
N ALA A 73 -8.80 11.78 7.77
CA ALA A 73 -8.58 11.75 6.34
C ALA A 73 -8.19 13.15 5.82
N PRO A 74 -7.30 13.23 4.83
CA PRO A 74 -7.06 14.48 4.11
C PRO A 74 -8.33 15.02 3.46
N ARG A 75 -8.34 16.32 3.17
CA ARG A 75 -9.41 16.91 2.37
C ARG A 75 -9.36 16.40 0.93
N LYS A 76 -10.51 16.32 0.28
CA LYS A 76 -10.63 15.87 -1.12
C LYS A 76 -9.78 16.72 -2.07
N GLU A 77 -9.65 18.02 -1.80
CA GLU A 77 -8.80 18.92 -2.59
C GLU A 77 -7.31 18.57 -2.44
N PHE A 78 -6.90 18.11 -1.26
CA PHE A 78 -5.52 17.67 -1.02
C PHE A 78 -5.25 16.34 -1.72
N GLU A 79 -6.16 15.37 -1.64
CA GLU A 79 -6.05 14.10 -2.39
C GLU A 79 -5.99 14.34 -3.91
N SER A 80 -6.80 15.27 -4.41
CA SER A 80 -6.75 15.67 -5.82
C SER A 80 -5.42 16.30 -6.21
N GLN A 81 -4.80 17.07 -5.30
CA GLN A 81 -3.47 17.67 -5.52
C GLN A 81 -2.34 16.65 -5.41
N ILE A 82 -2.44 15.65 -4.52
CA ILE A 82 -1.55 14.48 -4.50
C ILE A 82 -1.56 13.82 -5.87
N LYS A 83 -2.76 13.47 -6.36
CA LYS A 83 -2.93 12.83 -7.67
C LYS A 83 -2.28 13.64 -8.79
N ARG A 84 -2.57 14.94 -8.88
CA ARG A 84 -1.95 15.83 -9.88
C ARG A 84 -0.43 15.86 -9.77
N ASN A 85 0.13 15.91 -8.57
CA ASN A 85 1.59 15.94 -8.40
C ASN A 85 2.24 14.62 -8.84
N VAL A 86 1.64 13.48 -8.51
CA VAL A 86 2.11 12.16 -8.97
C VAL A 86 2.07 12.10 -10.50
N GLU A 87 0.97 12.55 -11.12
CA GLU A 87 0.84 12.63 -12.58
C GLU A 87 1.90 13.55 -13.21
N HIS A 88 2.22 14.69 -12.58
CA HIS A 88 3.28 15.58 -13.07
C HIS A 88 4.68 14.96 -12.97
N ILE A 89 5.00 14.27 -11.86
CA ILE A 89 6.28 13.58 -11.72
C ILE A 89 6.39 12.44 -12.74
N ASP A 90 5.29 11.72 -12.98
CA ASP A 90 5.22 10.69 -13.99
C ASP A 90 5.47 11.24 -15.40
N ALA A 91 4.73 12.29 -15.79
CA ALA A 91 4.92 12.98 -17.06
C ALA A 91 6.35 13.48 -17.23
N TRP A 92 6.95 14.04 -16.17
CA TRP A 92 8.33 14.46 -16.17
C TRP A 92 9.30 13.29 -16.43
N SER A 93 9.10 12.16 -15.76
CA SER A 93 9.91 10.95 -15.97
C SER A 93 9.79 10.43 -17.41
N ARG A 94 8.58 10.43 -17.97
CA ARG A 94 8.32 10.08 -19.37
C ARG A 94 9.06 10.98 -20.34
N ASP A 95 8.88 12.29 -20.19
CA ASP A 95 9.45 13.27 -21.12
C ASP A 95 10.97 13.21 -21.11
N LYS A 96 11.59 13.03 -19.93
CA LYS A 96 13.05 12.89 -19.83
C LYS A 96 13.59 11.59 -20.40
N THR A 97 12.85 10.49 -20.27
CA THR A 97 13.23 9.23 -20.91
C THR A 97 13.14 9.37 -22.44
N ASN A 98 12.06 9.96 -22.94
CA ASN A 98 11.86 10.19 -24.38
C ASN A 98 12.87 11.16 -24.99
N GLU A 99 13.19 12.24 -24.29
CA GLU A 99 14.23 13.21 -24.68
C GLU A 99 15.57 12.49 -24.86
N PHE A 100 15.92 11.60 -23.94
CA PHE A 100 17.17 10.84 -24.02
C PHE A 100 17.16 9.86 -25.19
N VAL A 101 16.08 9.10 -25.38
CA VAL A 101 15.94 8.17 -26.51
C VAL A 101 16.06 8.92 -27.84
N LYS A 102 15.41 10.09 -27.96
CA LYS A 102 15.52 10.95 -29.16
C LYS A 102 16.94 11.46 -29.38
N LYS A 103 17.61 11.97 -28.33
CA LYS A 103 18.99 12.43 -28.43
C LYS A 103 19.92 11.32 -28.90
N GLN A 104 19.73 10.10 -28.38
CA GLN A 104 20.51 8.95 -28.79
C GLN A 104 20.24 8.56 -30.25
N TYR A 105 18.96 8.48 -30.65
CA TYR A 105 18.57 8.21 -32.03
C TYR A 105 19.18 9.24 -33.01
N ASN A 106 19.15 10.52 -32.65
CA ASN A 106 19.77 11.58 -33.44
C ASN A 106 21.29 11.43 -33.49
N SER A 107 21.95 11.06 -32.39
CA SER A 107 23.41 10.81 -32.38
C SER A 107 23.80 9.62 -33.26
N MET A 108 22.96 8.58 -33.30
CA MET A 108 23.17 7.39 -34.13
C MET A 108 22.92 7.69 -35.61
N ASN A 109 21.96 8.57 -35.93
CA ASN A 109 21.61 8.92 -37.31
C ASN A 109 22.33 10.17 -37.84
N SER A 110 23.18 10.80 -37.03
CA SER A 110 24.01 11.91 -37.50
C SER A 110 25.12 11.36 -38.41
N PRO A 111 25.41 12.01 -39.55
CA PRO A 111 26.56 11.64 -40.37
C PRO A 111 27.83 11.64 -39.51
N PRO A 112 28.78 10.71 -39.72
CA PRO A 112 30.07 10.80 -39.04
C PRO A 112 30.70 12.17 -39.32
N MET A 113 31.37 12.72 -38.31
CA MET A 113 32.10 13.99 -38.43
C MET A 113 32.97 13.97 -39.70
N ALA A 114 32.92 15.06 -40.49
CA ALA A 114 33.69 15.19 -41.72
C ALA A 114 35.18 14.95 -41.42
N GLY A 115 35.73 13.85 -41.96
CA GLY A 115 37.12 13.41 -41.73
C GLY A 115 37.31 11.91 -41.50
N VAL A 116 36.24 11.13 -41.25
CA VAL A 116 36.35 9.66 -41.16
C VAL A 116 36.19 9.04 -42.55
N ILE A 117 37.32 8.78 -43.22
CA ILE A 117 37.37 8.07 -44.50
C ILE A 117 37.28 6.55 -44.23
N GLY A 118 36.30 5.87 -44.84
CA GLY A 118 36.37 4.42 -45.06
C GLY A 118 35.51 3.51 -44.17
N GLY A 119 34.20 3.78 -44.03
CA GLY A 119 33.25 2.80 -43.46
C GLY A 119 32.05 2.59 -44.37
N ASP A 120 31.74 1.33 -44.70
CA ASP A 120 30.53 0.95 -45.43
C ASP A 120 29.26 1.41 -44.69
N ARG A 121 28.52 2.32 -45.32
CA ARG A 121 27.33 2.98 -44.77
C ARG A 121 26.16 2.00 -44.60
N SER A 122 26.20 0.84 -45.24
CA SER A 122 25.14 -0.17 -45.18
C SER A 122 25.19 -1.03 -43.91
N ALA A 123 26.35 -1.12 -43.25
CA ALA A 123 26.56 -1.93 -42.05
C ALA A 123 26.15 -1.22 -40.75
N PHE A 124 25.95 0.10 -40.76
CA PHE A 124 25.50 0.85 -39.59
C PHE A 124 23.96 0.97 -39.59
N ARG A 125 23.26 -0.17 -39.45
CA ARG A 125 21.84 -0.17 -39.08
C ARG A 125 21.71 -0.65 -37.65
N VAL A 126 21.53 0.31 -36.73
CA VAL A 126 21.20 0.00 -35.33
C VAL A 126 19.74 -0.48 -35.28
N PRO A 127 19.40 -1.52 -34.50
CA PRO A 127 18.03 -1.99 -34.34
C PRO A 127 17.11 -0.82 -33.93
N GLY A 128 16.00 -0.65 -34.65
CA GLY A 128 15.01 0.37 -34.32
C GLY A 128 14.50 0.16 -32.90
N ILE A 129 14.70 1.15 -32.02
CA ILE A 129 14.13 1.11 -30.67
C ILE A 129 12.63 1.39 -30.83
N PRO A 130 11.74 0.44 -30.52
CA PRO A 130 10.32 0.72 -30.53
C PRO A 130 10.01 1.71 -29.39
N ILE A 131 9.67 2.94 -29.74
CA ILE A 131 9.10 3.88 -28.76
C ILE A 131 7.66 3.42 -28.52
N SER A 132 7.43 2.73 -27.39
CA SER A 132 6.08 2.30 -27.05
C SER A 132 5.17 3.54 -26.93
N GLN A 133 4.21 3.66 -27.85
CA GLN A 133 3.22 4.74 -27.83
C GLN A 133 2.12 4.50 -26.80
N LYS A 134 1.94 3.25 -26.34
CA LYS A 134 1.00 2.89 -25.27
C LYS A 134 1.79 2.60 -24.00
N GLU A 135 1.49 3.33 -22.94
CA GLU A 135 2.06 3.05 -21.62
C GLU A 135 1.53 1.70 -21.11
N SER A 136 2.42 0.89 -20.52
CA SER A 136 2.03 -0.40 -19.95
C SER A 136 1.09 -0.20 -18.75
N GLY A 137 0.17 -1.14 -18.52
CA GLY A 137 -0.70 -1.12 -17.35
C GLY A 137 0.08 -1.05 -16.03
N GLU A 138 1.26 -1.68 -15.98
CA GLU A 138 2.18 -1.66 -14.84
C GLU A 138 2.62 -0.24 -14.41
N ILE A 139 2.81 0.68 -15.37
CA ILE A 139 3.16 2.09 -15.08
C ILE A 139 1.99 2.78 -14.37
N TRP A 140 0.76 2.58 -14.87
CA TRP A 140 -0.44 3.18 -14.30
C TRP A 140 -0.83 2.57 -12.95
N ASP A 141 -0.61 1.26 -12.78
CA ASP A 141 -0.77 0.59 -11.49
C ASP A 141 0.16 1.18 -10.44
N ARG A 142 1.43 1.46 -10.80
CA ARG A 142 2.37 2.09 -9.87
C ARG A 142 1.98 3.52 -9.50
N VAL A 143 1.48 4.30 -10.47
CA VAL A 143 0.93 5.65 -10.21
C VAL A 143 -0.21 5.57 -9.20
N ASN A 144 -1.18 4.68 -9.43
CA ASN A 144 -2.32 4.50 -8.53
C ASN A 144 -1.91 4.01 -7.14
N GLN A 145 -0.94 3.10 -7.06
CA GLN A 145 -0.38 2.64 -5.80
C GLN A 145 0.29 3.78 -5.02
N MET A 146 1.10 4.60 -5.69
CA MET A 146 1.74 5.76 -5.07
C MET A 146 0.73 6.77 -4.52
N ILE A 147 -0.37 7.01 -5.25
CA ILE A 147 -1.45 7.88 -4.75
C ILE A 147 -2.05 7.31 -3.46
N LYS A 148 -2.35 6.00 -3.41
CA LYS A 148 -2.87 5.34 -2.20
C LYS A 148 -1.88 5.38 -1.04
N GLU A 149 -0.61 5.08 -1.29
CA GLU A 149 0.48 5.14 -0.30
C GLU A 149 0.59 6.55 0.30
N GLN A 150 0.56 7.58 -0.54
CA GLN A 150 0.65 8.97 -0.11
C GLN A 150 -0.57 9.45 0.67
N SER A 151 -1.78 9.09 0.26
CA SER A 151 -2.99 9.37 1.04
C SER A 151 -2.95 8.69 2.41
N SER A 152 -2.50 7.43 2.49
CA SER A 152 -2.36 6.71 3.76
C SER A 152 -1.33 7.37 4.69
N LEU A 153 -0.17 7.76 4.14
CA LEU A 153 0.86 8.50 4.88
C LEU A 153 0.33 9.83 5.42
N ALA A 154 -0.52 10.53 4.67
CA ALA A 154 -1.12 11.78 5.10
C ALA A 154 -2.07 11.57 6.29
N SER A 155 -2.96 10.59 6.20
CA SER A 155 -3.85 10.24 7.32
C SER A 155 -3.06 9.85 8.58
N ASN A 156 -1.98 9.09 8.41
CA ASN A 156 -1.08 8.75 9.51
C ASN A 156 -0.41 10.00 10.12
N ALA A 157 0.01 10.97 9.30
CA ALA A 157 0.60 12.23 9.76
C ALA A 157 -0.36 13.02 10.65
N PHE A 158 -1.64 13.10 10.23
CA PHE A 158 -2.67 13.82 10.96
C PHE A 158 -3.00 13.13 12.29
N ARG A 159 -3.12 11.80 12.29
CA ARG A 159 -3.31 11.01 13.52
C ARG A 159 -2.13 11.17 14.49
N GLU A 160 -0.90 11.04 14.00
CA GLU A 160 0.31 11.24 14.82
C GLU A 160 0.34 12.65 15.45
N HIS A 161 -0.12 13.67 14.73
CA HIS A 161 -0.21 15.03 15.28
C HIS A 161 -1.25 15.12 16.39
N PHE A 162 -2.46 14.60 16.15
CA PHE A 162 -3.54 14.59 17.13
C PHE A 162 -3.12 13.87 18.42
N ASP A 163 -2.56 12.66 18.31
CA ASP A 163 -2.11 11.86 19.46
C ASP A 163 -1.05 12.60 20.30
N ARG A 164 -0.14 13.32 19.63
CA ARG A 164 0.87 14.14 20.31
C ARG A 164 0.24 15.32 21.06
N VAL A 165 -0.70 16.03 20.44
CA VAL A 165 -1.42 17.16 21.07
C VAL A 165 -2.25 16.67 22.25
N GLN A 166 -2.98 15.56 22.08
CA GLN A 166 -3.73 14.92 23.14
C GLN A 166 -2.84 14.61 24.34
N LYS A 167 -1.68 13.98 24.11
CA LYS A 167 -0.73 13.67 25.18
C LYS A 167 -0.21 14.92 25.89
N ILE A 168 0.16 15.96 25.15
CA ILE A 168 0.63 17.24 25.72
C ILE A 168 -0.42 17.84 26.65
N VAL A 169 -1.68 17.81 26.23
CA VAL A 169 -2.79 18.37 27.00
C VAL A 169 -3.09 17.55 28.24
N THR A 170 -3.20 16.21 28.10
CA THR A 170 -3.47 15.34 29.26
C THR A 170 -2.35 15.42 30.28
N ASP A 171 -1.09 15.33 29.84
CA ASP A 171 0.07 15.39 30.73
C ASP A 171 0.22 16.78 31.35
N GLY A 172 -0.01 17.83 30.56
CA GLY A 172 0.09 19.21 31.02
C GLY A 172 -0.93 19.54 32.10
N LEU A 173 -2.18 19.12 31.93
CA LEU A 173 -3.23 19.31 32.94
C LEU A 173 -3.02 18.46 34.18
N SER A 174 -2.69 17.17 34.04
CA SER A 174 -2.39 16.30 35.18
C SER A 174 -1.20 16.79 36.01
N LYS A 175 -0.27 17.53 35.41
CA LYS A 175 0.88 18.16 36.09
C LYS A 175 0.62 19.61 36.51
N GLY A 176 -0.58 20.14 36.33
CA GLY A 176 -0.93 21.52 36.71
C GLY A 176 -0.19 22.60 35.92
N LEU A 177 0.22 22.34 34.67
CA LEU A 177 0.90 23.32 33.84
C LEU A 177 -0.01 24.51 33.50
N LYS A 178 0.57 25.72 33.45
CA LYS A 178 -0.12 26.92 32.98
C LYS A 178 -0.57 26.73 31.53
N TYR A 179 -1.74 27.29 31.20
CA TYR A 179 -2.30 27.33 29.83
C TYR A 179 -1.27 27.76 28.78
N GLN A 180 -0.52 28.82 29.05
CA GLN A 180 0.52 29.35 28.14
C GLN A 180 1.61 28.31 27.83
N ASN A 181 1.98 27.49 28.81
CA ASN A 181 2.99 26.43 28.62
C ASN A 181 2.43 25.30 27.75
N ILE A 182 1.17 24.90 27.97
CA ILE A 182 0.49 23.89 27.15
C ILE A 182 0.38 24.39 25.70
N ALA A 183 -0.04 25.64 25.50
CA ALA A 183 -0.14 26.25 24.18
C ALA A 183 1.22 26.31 23.45
N SER A 184 2.28 26.68 24.16
CA SER A 184 3.65 26.68 23.60
C SER A 184 4.11 25.27 23.20
N GLN A 185 3.84 24.25 24.03
CA GLN A 185 4.18 22.86 23.69
C GLN A 185 3.41 22.36 22.46
N ILE A 186 2.12 22.70 22.34
CA ILE A 186 1.30 22.38 21.17
C ILE A 186 1.86 23.05 19.91
N GLN A 187 2.24 24.33 19.99
CA GLN A 187 2.84 25.05 18.86
C GLN A 187 4.15 24.40 18.40
N ASN A 188 5.01 24.00 19.34
CA ASN A 188 6.24 23.26 19.05
C ASN A 188 5.94 21.92 18.39
N ALA A 189 4.96 21.17 18.90
CA ALA A 189 4.51 19.91 18.32
C ALA A 189 3.97 20.06 16.90
N THR A 190 3.25 21.15 16.60
CA THR A 190 2.81 21.50 15.24
C THR A 190 3.99 21.76 14.32
N GLY A 191 4.98 22.55 14.76
CA GLY A 191 6.20 22.79 13.98
C GLY A 191 6.98 21.51 13.68
N ILE A 192 6.98 20.54 14.58
CA ILE A 192 7.57 19.20 14.33
C ILE A 192 6.75 18.44 13.28
N SER A 193 5.42 18.41 13.40
CA SER A 193 4.55 17.74 12.43
C SER A 193 4.66 18.34 11.03
N GLU A 194 4.74 19.66 10.91
CA GLU A 194 4.97 20.36 9.64
C GLU A 194 6.28 19.93 8.97
N ARG A 195 7.39 19.92 9.71
CA ARG A 195 8.71 19.51 9.18
C ARG A 195 8.73 18.04 8.79
N ARG A 196 8.05 17.18 9.55
CA ARG A 196 7.94 15.73 9.27
C ARG A 196 7.12 15.47 8.01
N ALA A 197 6.03 16.20 7.82
CA ALA A 197 5.22 16.15 6.61
C ALA A 197 6.02 16.61 5.37
N GLU A 198 6.76 17.71 5.49
CA GLU A 198 7.68 18.18 4.45
C GLU A 198 8.75 17.13 4.11
N PHE A 199 9.34 16.50 5.14
CA PHE A 199 10.31 15.43 4.97
C PHE A 199 9.71 14.24 4.20
N TRP A 200 8.52 13.78 4.59
CA TRP A 200 7.85 12.65 3.93
C TRP A 200 7.49 12.96 2.49
N ALA A 201 6.94 14.14 2.19
CA ALA A 201 6.61 14.53 0.82
C ALA A 201 7.84 14.49 -0.11
N LYS A 202 8.99 15.02 0.37
CA LYS A 202 10.26 14.98 -0.38
C LYS A 202 10.76 13.56 -0.58
N ASP A 203 10.70 12.75 0.47
CA ASP A 203 11.11 11.35 0.43
C ASP A 203 10.29 10.52 -0.57
N GLN A 204 8.97 10.66 -0.54
CA GLN A 204 8.07 9.95 -1.43
C GLN A 204 8.23 10.41 -2.89
N THR A 205 8.47 11.69 -3.14
CA THR A 205 8.76 12.22 -4.48
C THR A 205 10.00 11.57 -5.08
N GLY A 206 11.10 11.50 -4.30
CA GLY A 206 12.35 10.92 -4.75
C GLY A 206 12.23 9.42 -5.07
N LYS A 207 11.58 8.66 -4.18
CA LYS A 207 11.34 7.23 -4.37
C LYS A 207 10.43 6.94 -5.57
N PHE A 208 9.34 7.70 -5.71
CA PHE A 208 8.44 7.55 -6.85
C PHE A 208 9.17 7.82 -8.16
N PHE A 209 9.91 8.93 -8.25
CA PHE A 209 10.67 9.29 -9.45
C PHE A 209 11.75 8.25 -9.80
N SER A 210 12.47 7.71 -8.81
CA SER A 210 13.45 6.62 -8.99
C SER A 210 12.81 5.40 -9.65
N GLN A 211 11.71 4.93 -9.06
CA GLN A 211 11.01 3.74 -9.52
C GLN A 211 10.42 3.92 -10.92
N GLN A 212 9.85 5.10 -11.18
CA GLN A 212 9.26 5.39 -12.48
C GLN A 212 10.32 5.46 -13.59
N ASN A 213 11.47 6.07 -13.30
CA ASN A 213 12.62 6.04 -14.20
C ASN A 213 13.10 4.61 -14.45
N LYS A 214 13.23 3.80 -13.40
CA LYS A 214 13.65 2.40 -13.54
C LYS A 214 12.72 1.63 -14.49
N LEU A 215 11.42 1.68 -14.24
CA LEU A 215 10.41 1.00 -15.07
C LEU A 215 10.49 1.46 -16.52
N ARG A 216 10.51 2.77 -16.76
CA ARG A 216 10.55 3.34 -18.12
C ARG A 216 11.85 3.01 -18.84
N GLN A 217 12.99 3.07 -18.16
CA GLN A 217 14.30 2.74 -18.75
C GLN A 217 14.42 1.25 -19.08
N ALA A 218 13.96 0.38 -18.18
CA ALA A 218 13.94 -1.07 -18.42
C ALA A 218 13.00 -1.41 -19.60
N ASN A 219 11.81 -0.81 -19.65
CA ASN A 219 10.86 -1.00 -20.76
C ASN A 219 11.38 -0.46 -22.10
N ALA A 220 12.21 0.59 -22.07
CA ALA A 220 12.90 1.11 -23.25
C ALA A 220 14.13 0.25 -23.66
N GLY A 221 14.45 -0.81 -22.92
CA GLY A 221 15.51 -1.76 -23.24
C GLY A 221 16.89 -1.41 -22.68
N PHE A 222 17.01 -0.34 -21.87
CA PHE A 222 18.32 0.03 -21.32
C PHE A 222 18.78 -0.99 -20.26
N PRO A 223 19.99 -1.59 -20.40
CA PRO A 223 20.51 -2.58 -19.46
C PRO A 223 20.91 -1.97 -18.11
N GLY A 224 21.09 -0.65 -18.07
CA GLY A 224 21.57 0.07 -16.91
C GLY A 224 21.45 1.58 -17.06
N PHE A 225 22.20 2.28 -16.22
CA PHE A 225 22.17 3.73 -16.10
C PHE A 225 23.52 4.28 -15.62
N ILE A 226 23.75 5.55 -15.91
CA ILE A 226 24.79 6.34 -15.24
C ILE A 226 24.16 7.01 -14.03
N TRP A 227 24.78 6.86 -12.86
CA TRP A 227 24.30 7.50 -11.63
C TRP A 227 24.56 9.00 -11.67
N ARG A 228 23.52 9.83 -11.64
CA ARG A 228 23.68 11.29 -11.61
C ARG A 228 23.24 11.86 -10.27
N THR A 229 23.94 12.87 -9.80
CA THR A 229 23.64 13.61 -8.56
C THR A 229 23.33 15.06 -8.88
N GLN A 230 22.72 15.77 -7.93
CA GLN A 230 22.48 17.21 -8.04
C GLN A 230 23.76 18.04 -7.99
N LYS A 231 24.91 17.43 -7.66
CA LYS A 231 26.21 18.09 -7.51
C LYS A 231 26.18 19.30 -6.56
N ASP A 232 25.32 19.26 -5.54
CA ASP A 232 25.23 20.29 -4.51
C ASP A 232 25.71 19.80 -3.14
N SER A 233 25.86 20.71 -2.19
CA SER A 233 26.36 20.42 -0.83
C SER A 233 25.47 19.48 -0.01
N LYS A 234 24.27 19.13 -0.50
CA LYS A 234 23.35 18.20 0.15
C LYS A 234 23.50 16.77 -0.36
N VAL A 235 24.32 16.55 -1.39
CA VAL A 235 24.68 15.20 -1.84
C VAL A 235 25.57 14.56 -0.77
N ARG A 236 25.23 13.34 -0.35
CA ARG A 236 26.01 12.58 0.63
C ARG A 236 27.31 12.09 -0.01
N ASP A 237 28.39 12.02 0.74
CA ASP A 237 29.69 11.53 0.25
C ASP A 237 29.60 10.14 -0.38
N SER A 238 28.81 9.25 0.21
CA SER A 238 28.56 7.90 -0.33
C SER A 238 27.86 7.93 -1.69
N HIS A 239 27.02 8.93 -1.96
CA HIS A 239 26.34 9.12 -3.25
C HIS A 239 27.25 9.79 -4.26
N SER A 240 28.13 10.69 -3.82
CA SER A 240 29.18 11.29 -4.67
C SER A 240 30.18 10.23 -5.14
N HIS A 241 30.51 9.24 -4.32
CA HIS A 241 31.45 8.17 -4.68
C HIS A 241 30.96 7.27 -5.83
N VAL A 242 29.64 7.07 -5.93
CA VAL A 242 29.01 6.28 -7.01
C VAL A 242 28.57 7.14 -8.20
N ALA A 243 28.71 8.47 -8.11
CA ALA A 243 28.29 9.38 -9.17
C ALA A 243 29.10 9.19 -10.45
N ASP A 244 28.46 9.50 -11.58
CA ASP A 244 29.01 9.50 -12.93
C ASP A 244 29.57 8.14 -13.40
N LYS A 245 29.23 7.05 -12.70
CA LYS A 245 29.58 5.65 -13.04
C LYS A 245 28.37 4.90 -13.60
N PHE A 246 28.64 3.93 -14.47
CA PHE A 246 27.63 3.05 -15.05
C PHE A 246 27.33 1.86 -14.13
N TYR A 247 26.04 1.55 -13.95
CA TYR A 247 25.54 0.40 -13.21
C TYR A 247 24.42 -0.28 -13.99
N LYS A 248 24.37 -1.61 -13.93
CA LYS A 248 23.25 -2.38 -14.48
C LYS A 248 22.10 -2.40 -13.48
N TRP A 249 20.87 -2.47 -13.97
CA TRP A 249 19.69 -2.57 -13.11
C TRP A 249 19.67 -3.83 -12.22
N GLY A 250 20.31 -4.92 -12.66
CA GLY A 250 20.49 -6.15 -11.88
C GLY A 250 21.70 -6.15 -10.92
N GLU A 251 22.62 -5.18 -11.06
CA GLU A 251 23.87 -5.13 -10.31
C GLU A 251 24.09 -3.73 -9.71
N LEU A 252 23.27 -3.40 -8.71
CA LEU A 252 23.32 -2.09 -8.05
C LEU A 252 24.55 -1.95 -7.13
N PRO A 253 25.13 -0.74 -6.99
CA PRO A 253 26.27 -0.49 -6.11
C PRO A 253 25.87 -0.59 -4.64
N PHE A 254 26.84 -0.96 -3.80
CA PHE A 254 26.72 -0.77 -2.36
C PHE A 254 26.90 0.70 -2.01
N VAL A 255 25.91 1.27 -1.32
CA VAL A 255 25.93 2.65 -0.84
C VAL A 255 25.78 2.65 0.67
N ASN A 256 26.71 3.32 1.35
CA ASN A 256 26.64 3.51 2.80
C ASN A 256 25.51 4.47 3.15
N ARG A 257 24.61 4.02 4.04
CA ARG A 257 23.47 4.79 4.53
C ARG A 257 23.76 5.27 5.94
N LYS A 258 23.42 6.53 6.23
CA LYS A 258 23.58 7.08 7.58
C LYS A 258 22.62 6.36 8.53
N GLY A 259 23.16 5.69 9.56
CA GLY A 259 22.36 4.99 10.57
C GLY A 259 21.79 3.64 10.13
N ALA A 260 22.28 3.05 9.04
CA ALA A 260 21.89 1.72 8.58
C ALA A 260 23.07 0.98 7.93
N LEU A 261 22.96 -0.33 7.78
CA LEU A 261 23.96 -1.13 7.09
C LEU A 261 24.06 -0.75 5.60
N PRO A 262 25.25 -0.92 4.99
CA PRO A 262 25.42 -0.75 3.55
C PRO A 262 24.42 -1.61 2.78
N ALA A 263 23.78 -1.03 1.77
CA ALA A 263 22.77 -1.71 0.98
C ALA A 263 23.00 -1.46 -0.50
N ARG A 264 22.51 -2.37 -1.34
CA ARG A 264 22.42 -2.17 -2.79
C ARG A 264 21.27 -1.20 -3.07
N LEU A 265 21.58 -0.02 -3.58
CA LEU A 265 20.59 1.04 -3.80
C LEU A 265 20.63 1.55 -5.24
N ALA A 266 19.48 1.93 -5.75
CA ALA A 266 19.35 2.72 -6.96
C ALA A 266 19.30 4.23 -6.60
N PRO A 267 19.59 5.12 -7.57
CA PRO A 267 19.51 6.56 -7.34
C PRO A 267 18.07 6.98 -7.04
N GLY A 268 17.87 7.51 -5.82
CA GLY A 268 16.56 7.96 -5.32
C GLY A 268 15.92 7.03 -4.28
N ASP A 269 16.49 5.84 -4.02
CA ASP A 269 15.97 4.90 -3.01
C ASP A 269 16.26 5.31 -1.56
N ASP A 270 17.38 6.00 -1.35
CA ASP A 270 17.77 6.49 -0.03
C ASP A 270 16.92 7.69 0.39
N TYR A 271 16.84 7.97 1.70
CA TYR A 271 15.89 8.95 2.21
C TYR A 271 16.16 10.36 1.63
N ARG A 272 15.11 11.07 1.18
CA ARG A 272 15.26 12.41 0.55
C ARG A 272 16.36 12.48 -0.53
N CYS A 273 16.58 11.39 -1.26
CA CYS A 273 17.60 11.34 -2.30
C CYS A 273 17.08 11.99 -3.58
N ARG A 274 17.89 12.89 -4.15
CA ARG A 274 17.62 13.59 -5.43
C ARG A 274 18.53 13.13 -6.57
N CYS A 275 19.24 12.03 -6.35
CA CYS A 275 20.00 11.37 -7.41
C CYS A 275 19.03 10.76 -8.42
N TRP A 276 19.44 10.63 -9.68
CA TRP A 276 18.62 10.01 -10.72
C TRP A 276 19.45 9.08 -11.61
N ALA A 277 18.77 8.10 -12.20
CA ALA A 277 19.32 7.24 -13.22
C ALA A 277 19.24 7.94 -14.58
N GLU A 278 20.39 8.20 -15.20
CA GLU A 278 20.45 8.58 -16.62
C GLU A 278 20.57 7.30 -17.45
N PRO A 279 19.62 6.99 -18.36
CA PRO A 279 19.64 5.73 -19.10
C PRO A 279 20.93 5.58 -19.90
N SER A 280 21.52 4.39 -19.92
CA SER A 280 22.77 4.15 -20.66
C SER A 280 22.90 2.68 -21.06
N TRP A 281 23.58 2.44 -22.19
CA TRP A 281 23.97 1.10 -22.64
C TRP A 281 25.30 0.63 -22.03
N GLY A 282 25.99 1.52 -21.30
CA GLY A 282 27.36 1.32 -20.84
C GLY A 282 28.38 2.07 -21.72
N PRO A 283 29.67 2.02 -21.38
CA PRO A 283 30.72 2.64 -22.19
C PRO A 283 30.82 1.99 -23.58
N ASP A 284 31.01 2.81 -24.61
CA ASP A 284 31.22 2.36 -26.00
C ASP A 284 32.41 1.38 -26.06
N ASN A 285 32.16 0.16 -26.53
CA ASN A 285 33.21 -0.79 -26.86
C ASN A 285 34.02 -0.27 -28.07
N LYS A 286 34.99 0.63 -27.86
CA LYS A 286 36.12 0.71 -28.78
C LYS A 286 36.97 -0.54 -28.56
N LYS A 287 36.95 -1.42 -29.58
CA LYS A 287 37.71 -2.67 -29.75
C LYS A 287 37.19 -3.90 -29.00
N GLN A 288 36.27 -4.63 -29.63
CA GLN A 288 36.38 -6.10 -29.65
C GLN A 288 36.23 -6.56 -31.10
N ALA A 289 37.28 -7.24 -31.60
CA ALA A 289 37.32 -7.87 -32.91
C ALA A 289 36.17 -8.90 -33.03
N PRO A 290 35.63 -9.15 -34.25
CA PRO A 290 34.50 -10.03 -34.42
C PRO A 290 34.93 -11.44 -34.05
N LYS A 291 34.48 -11.92 -32.88
CA LYS A 291 34.44 -13.36 -32.66
C LYS A 291 33.27 -13.88 -33.48
N THR A 292 33.62 -14.84 -34.33
CA THR A 292 32.79 -15.73 -35.16
C THR A 292 31.36 -15.88 -34.64
N PRO A 293 30.36 -16.08 -35.52
CA PRO A 293 28.96 -16.21 -35.12
C PRO A 293 28.85 -17.40 -34.17
N VAL A 294 28.87 -17.10 -32.87
CA VAL A 294 28.50 -18.05 -31.84
C VAL A 294 27.02 -18.28 -32.12
N SER A 295 26.72 -19.48 -32.61
CA SER A 295 25.39 -20.05 -32.65
C SER A 295 24.60 -19.48 -31.49
N ILE A 296 23.47 -18.81 -31.77
CA ILE A 296 22.54 -18.34 -30.75
C ILE A 296 22.48 -19.45 -29.71
N PRO A 297 23.06 -19.27 -28.50
CA PRO A 297 22.83 -20.23 -27.46
C PRO A 297 21.33 -20.19 -27.33
N LYS A 298 20.64 -21.34 -27.51
CA LYS A 298 19.29 -21.49 -26.98
C LYS A 298 19.37 -20.85 -25.61
N ILE A 299 18.66 -19.73 -25.42
CA ILE A 299 18.63 -19.03 -24.16
C ILE A 299 18.05 -20.07 -23.21
N ILE A 300 18.92 -20.76 -22.49
CA ILE A 300 18.55 -21.42 -21.26
C ILE A 300 18.34 -20.22 -20.37
N LEU A 301 17.08 -19.75 -20.36
CA LEU A 301 16.60 -18.83 -19.35
C LEU A 301 17.16 -19.37 -18.02
N PRO A 302 17.76 -18.52 -17.14
CA PRO A 302 18.00 -18.97 -15.78
C PRO A 302 16.69 -19.62 -15.33
N PRO A 303 16.70 -20.82 -14.72
CA PRO A 303 15.46 -21.43 -14.29
C PRO A 303 14.73 -20.35 -13.52
N ARG A 304 13.54 -19.98 -14.02
CA ARG A 304 12.62 -19.06 -13.36
C ARG A 304 12.71 -19.42 -11.89
N PRO A 305 13.13 -18.52 -10.98
CA PRO A 305 13.50 -18.90 -9.61
C PRO A 305 12.42 -19.84 -9.15
N THR A 306 12.78 -21.11 -8.97
CA THR A 306 11.79 -22.16 -8.79
C THR A 306 11.13 -21.79 -7.48
N GLN A 307 9.96 -21.16 -7.55
CA GLN A 307 9.20 -20.81 -6.37
C GLN A 307 9.11 -22.13 -5.62
N THR A 308 9.75 -22.18 -4.45
CA THR A 308 9.80 -23.42 -3.71
C THR A 308 8.39 -23.59 -3.20
N ILE A 309 7.64 -24.48 -3.84
CA ILE A 309 6.25 -24.72 -3.54
C ILE A 309 6.22 -25.68 -2.36
N VAL A 310 5.70 -25.23 -1.21
CA VAL A 310 5.57 -25.99 0.03
C VAL A 310 4.10 -26.32 0.31
N PRO A 311 3.77 -27.37 1.07
CA PRO A 311 2.43 -27.56 1.58
C PRO A 311 1.94 -26.34 2.36
N ILE A 312 0.64 -26.05 2.28
CA ILE A 312 -0.07 -25.01 3.05
C ILE A 312 0.16 -25.22 4.55
N SER A 313 0.16 -26.48 5.01
CA SER A 313 0.46 -26.85 6.40
C SER A 313 1.83 -26.39 6.92
N GLN A 314 2.82 -26.17 6.03
CA GLN A 314 4.14 -25.64 6.42
C GLN A 314 4.18 -24.11 6.50
N SER A 315 3.13 -23.43 6.02
CA SER A 315 3.06 -21.96 5.92
C SER A 315 2.03 -21.33 6.85
N LEU A 316 1.18 -22.15 7.50
CA LEU A 316 0.19 -21.74 8.49
C LEU A 316 0.55 -22.22 9.89
N SER A 317 0.38 -21.34 10.87
CA SER A 317 0.44 -21.66 12.29
C SER A 317 -0.96 -21.59 12.90
N LEU A 318 -1.39 -22.65 13.61
CA LEU A 318 -2.67 -22.69 14.31
C LEU A 318 -2.50 -22.33 15.79
N ASN A 319 -3.05 -21.20 16.21
CA ASN A 319 -3.11 -20.73 17.58
C ASN A 319 -4.56 -20.76 18.08
N LEU A 320 -5.14 -21.97 18.11
CA LEU A 320 -6.54 -22.21 18.49
C LEU A 320 -6.59 -23.08 19.75
N PRO A 321 -6.88 -22.51 20.93
CA PRO A 321 -6.94 -23.25 22.19
C PRO A 321 -7.96 -24.40 22.28
N ASP A 322 -9.00 -24.42 21.43
CA ASP A 322 -9.99 -25.50 21.43
C ASP A 322 -9.51 -26.64 20.51
N PRO A 323 -9.28 -27.85 21.05
CA PRO A 323 -8.73 -28.97 20.27
C PRO A 323 -9.68 -29.47 19.18
N THR A 324 -11.00 -29.32 19.36
CA THR A 324 -12.01 -29.75 18.38
C THR A 324 -11.99 -28.83 17.16
N ILE A 325 -11.94 -27.52 17.41
CA ILE A 325 -11.89 -26.50 16.36
C ILE A 325 -10.54 -26.57 15.64
N GLN A 326 -9.44 -26.72 16.40
CA GLN A 326 -8.11 -26.88 15.84
C GLN A 326 -8.02 -28.12 14.94
N ALA A 327 -8.56 -29.28 15.36
CA ALA A 327 -8.58 -30.49 14.55
C ALA A 327 -9.40 -30.33 13.26
N SER A 328 -10.55 -29.64 13.34
CA SER A 328 -11.40 -29.35 12.18
C SER A 328 -10.71 -28.45 11.15
N VAL A 329 -10.04 -27.38 11.60
CA VAL A 329 -9.25 -26.48 10.74
C VAL A 329 -8.03 -27.22 10.16
N GLN A 330 -7.32 -28.00 10.98
CA GLN A 330 -6.16 -28.79 10.54
C GLN A 330 -6.54 -29.82 9.47
N LYS A 331 -7.68 -30.51 9.63
CA LYS A 331 -8.21 -31.42 8.61
C LYS A 331 -8.46 -30.68 7.30
N THR A 332 -9.03 -29.48 7.37
CA THR A 332 -9.31 -28.66 6.19
C THR A 332 -8.03 -28.21 5.48
N ILE A 333 -7.01 -27.83 6.23
CA ILE A 333 -5.67 -27.51 5.69
C ILE A 333 -5.07 -28.74 5.01
N SER A 334 -5.17 -29.92 5.63
CA SER A 334 -4.70 -31.17 5.04
C SER A 334 -5.47 -31.55 3.77
N ASP A 335 -6.78 -31.31 3.73
CA ASP A 335 -7.60 -31.53 2.54
C ASP A 335 -7.15 -30.58 1.41
N LEU A 336 -6.87 -29.31 1.72
CA LEU A 336 -6.37 -28.30 0.77
C LEU A 336 -4.94 -28.62 0.25
N ASP A 337 -4.05 -29.15 1.09
CA ASP A 337 -2.67 -29.54 0.71
C ASP A 337 -2.61 -30.49 -0.49
N SER A 338 -3.68 -31.29 -0.70
CA SER A 338 -3.74 -32.27 -1.79
C SER A 338 -3.86 -31.65 -3.18
N PHE A 339 -4.29 -30.39 -3.30
CA PHE A 339 -4.49 -29.72 -4.58
C PHE A 339 -4.01 -28.26 -4.64
N LEU A 340 -3.73 -27.64 -3.50
CA LEU A 340 -3.21 -26.30 -3.37
C LEU A 340 -1.81 -26.36 -2.73
N LYS A 341 -0.84 -25.64 -3.30
CA LYS A 341 0.53 -25.63 -2.78
C LYS A 341 1.12 -24.22 -2.79
N PHE A 342 1.85 -23.87 -1.75
CA PHE A 342 2.12 -22.51 -1.30
C PHE A 342 3.53 -22.01 -1.73
N PRO A 343 3.68 -20.81 -2.33
CA PRO A 343 5.00 -20.23 -2.59
C PRO A 343 5.71 -19.88 -1.27
N LYS A 344 6.88 -20.47 -1.01
CA LYS A 344 7.63 -20.29 0.26
C LYS A 344 7.93 -18.82 0.62
N ASP A 345 8.06 -17.95 -0.37
CA ASP A 345 8.31 -16.51 -0.23
C ASP A 345 7.10 -15.71 0.28
N ARG A 346 5.92 -16.33 0.36
CA ARG A 346 4.67 -15.69 0.82
C ARG A 346 4.20 -16.23 2.18
N ALA A 347 5.04 -17.00 2.88
CA ALA A 347 4.67 -17.80 4.06
C ALA A 347 4.57 -16.97 5.36
N GLY A 348 3.97 -17.55 6.41
CA GLY A 348 3.90 -16.92 7.74
C GLY A 348 2.52 -16.42 8.12
N ILE A 349 1.47 -17.17 7.78
CA ILE A 349 0.09 -16.86 8.18
C ILE A 349 -0.21 -17.51 9.53
N SER A 350 -0.90 -16.79 10.41
CA SER A 350 -1.38 -17.34 11.68
C SER A 350 -2.90 -17.43 11.71
N VAL A 351 -3.46 -18.52 12.24
CA VAL A 351 -4.88 -18.67 12.54
C VAL A 351 -5.08 -18.53 14.04
N ASN A 352 -5.85 -17.55 14.46
CA ASN A 352 -6.04 -17.20 15.88
C ASN A 352 -7.54 -17.03 16.18
N TYR A 353 -7.91 -16.97 17.45
CA TYR A 353 -9.22 -16.44 17.82
C TYR A 353 -9.28 -14.91 17.70
N LEU A 354 -10.46 -14.42 17.34
CA LEU A 354 -10.81 -13.01 17.44
C LEU A 354 -10.58 -12.52 18.87
N SER A 355 -10.03 -11.31 18.98
CA SER A 355 -9.74 -10.67 20.26
C SER A 355 -10.12 -9.18 20.24
N GLY A 356 -10.21 -8.56 21.40
CA GLY A 356 -10.45 -7.11 21.52
C GLY A 356 -11.85 -6.66 21.04
N SER A 357 -11.91 -5.46 20.44
CA SER A 357 -13.17 -4.81 20.06
C SER A 357 -13.97 -5.54 18.97
N MET A 358 -13.35 -6.48 18.24
CA MET A 358 -13.98 -7.20 17.14
C MET A 358 -14.87 -8.36 17.61
N LEU A 359 -14.68 -8.89 18.83
CA LEU A 359 -15.59 -9.85 19.45
C LEU A 359 -17.01 -9.29 19.64
N LYS A 360 -17.14 -7.96 19.78
CA LYS A 360 -18.42 -7.26 19.96
C LYS A 360 -19.22 -7.10 18.67
N LYS A 361 -18.64 -7.40 17.49
CA LYS A 361 -19.26 -7.17 16.17
C LYS A 361 -20.09 -8.34 15.63
N ASN A 362 -20.27 -9.43 16.39
CA ASN A 362 -21.04 -10.63 15.99
C ASN A 362 -20.68 -11.16 14.58
N ILE A 363 -19.38 -11.18 14.25
CA ILE A 363 -18.86 -11.74 12.99
C ILE A 363 -18.31 -13.15 13.24
N ALA A 364 -18.40 -14.03 12.25
CA ALA A 364 -17.91 -15.41 12.36
C ALA A 364 -16.38 -15.49 12.25
N GLY A 365 -15.77 -14.65 11.41
CA GLY A 365 -14.33 -14.60 11.19
C GLY A 365 -13.91 -13.31 10.48
N LEU A 366 -12.60 -13.13 10.38
CA LEU A 366 -11.96 -12.02 9.67
C LEU A 366 -10.55 -12.39 9.24
N PHE A 367 -10.20 -12.14 7.97
CA PHE A 367 -8.82 -12.02 7.54
C PHE A 367 -8.28 -10.60 7.77
N ASN A 368 -7.19 -10.50 8.54
CA ASN A 368 -6.49 -9.25 8.80
C ASN A 368 -5.19 -9.16 7.94
N PRO A 369 -5.19 -8.37 6.85
CA PRO A 369 -4.05 -8.28 5.94
C PRO A 369 -2.82 -7.63 6.59
N ASN A 370 -2.99 -6.74 7.57
CA ASN A 370 -1.88 -6.05 8.24
C ASN A 370 -1.07 -6.97 9.14
N LEU A 371 -1.72 -7.97 9.72
CA LEU A 371 -1.10 -8.96 10.61
C LEU A 371 -0.85 -10.30 9.92
N ASN A 372 -1.23 -10.42 8.64
CA ASN A 372 -1.25 -11.68 7.89
C ASN A 372 -1.91 -12.82 8.68
N ARG A 373 -3.10 -12.55 9.23
CA ARG A 373 -3.75 -13.40 10.23
C ARG A 373 -5.21 -13.69 9.88
N ILE A 374 -5.61 -14.95 9.99
CA ILE A 374 -7.01 -15.37 9.97
C ILE A 374 -7.50 -15.42 11.42
N GLU A 375 -8.56 -14.69 11.72
CA GLU A 375 -9.15 -14.61 13.05
C GLU A 375 -10.54 -15.26 13.04
N LEU A 376 -10.75 -16.28 13.85
CA LEU A 376 -12.02 -17.00 13.97
C LEU A 376 -12.75 -16.62 15.25
N ASN A 377 -14.08 -16.54 15.24
CA ASN A 377 -14.85 -16.26 16.45
C ASN A 377 -15.05 -17.52 17.29
N GLY A 378 -14.35 -17.64 18.42
CA GLY A 378 -14.45 -18.79 19.34
C GLY A 378 -15.81 -18.98 20.04
N SER A 379 -16.81 -18.11 19.81
CA SER A 379 -18.13 -18.21 20.43
C SER A 379 -18.90 -19.46 19.99
N HIS A 380 -19.65 -20.06 20.91
CA HIS A 380 -20.55 -21.20 20.62
C HIS A 380 -21.59 -20.89 19.53
N ALA A 381 -21.92 -19.62 19.28
CA ALA A 381 -22.84 -19.21 18.23
C ALA A 381 -22.36 -19.61 16.81
N PHE A 382 -21.04 -19.76 16.61
CA PHE A 382 -20.44 -20.08 15.31
C PHE A 382 -19.86 -21.50 15.26
N LYS A 383 -20.17 -22.34 16.26
CA LYS A 383 -19.57 -23.67 16.41
C LYS A 383 -19.76 -24.59 15.22
N ASP A 384 -20.88 -24.41 14.52
CA ASP A 384 -21.27 -25.27 13.38
C ASP A 384 -20.83 -24.69 12.03
N THR A 385 -20.07 -23.59 12.00
CA THR A 385 -19.65 -22.93 10.75
C THR A 385 -18.15 -22.66 10.67
N TYR A 386 -17.34 -23.16 11.60
CA TYR A 386 -15.90 -22.90 11.66
C TYR A 386 -15.15 -23.32 10.39
N GLN A 387 -15.50 -24.47 9.81
CA GLN A 387 -14.81 -24.99 8.64
C GLN A 387 -15.05 -24.06 7.44
N SER A 388 -16.31 -23.71 7.21
CA SER A 388 -16.67 -22.75 6.18
C SER A 388 -16.05 -21.39 6.46
N THR A 389 -16.12 -20.88 7.69
CA THR A 389 -15.53 -19.59 8.07
C THR A 389 -14.04 -19.54 7.82
N PHE A 390 -13.30 -20.58 8.20
CA PHE A 390 -11.89 -20.66 7.88
C PHE A 390 -11.63 -20.62 6.36
N VAL A 391 -12.36 -21.41 5.56
CA VAL A 391 -12.18 -21.43 4.11
C VAL A 391 -12.54 -20.08 3.46
N HIS A 392 -13.55 -19.37 3.98
CA HIS A 392 -13.91 -18.01 3.55
C HIS A 392 -12.75 -17.04 3.76
N GLU A 393 -12.25 -16.94 4.99
CA GLU A 393 -11.16 -16.03 5.33
C GLU A 393 -9.84 -16.44 4.64
N PHE A 394 -9.65 -17.75 4.43
CA PHE A 394 -8.56 -18.26 3.61
C PHE A 394 -8.69 -17.84 2.15
N GLY A 395 -9.91 -17.74 1.62
CA GLY A 395 -10.22 -17.16 0.32
C GLY A 395 -9.78 -15.69 0.22
N HIS A 396 -10.08 -14.87 1.23
CA HIS A 396 -9.60 -13.49 1.30
C HIS A 396 -8.08 -13.40 1.39
N MET A 397 -7.44 -14.31 2.13
CA MET A 397 -5.99 -14.38 2.19
C MET A 397 -5.39 -14.75 0.83
N ILE A 398 -5.94 -15.76 0.15
CA ILE A 398 -5.54 -16.15 -1.21
C ILE A 398 -5.61 -14.93 -2.11
N ASP A 399 -6.76 -14.26 -2.10
CA ASP A 399 -7.06 -13.11 -2.93
C ASP A 399 -6.09 -11.94 -2.71
N TYR A 400 -5.69 -11.71 -1.45
CA TYR A 400 -4.84 -10.59 -1.06
C TYR A 400 -3.33 -10.86 -1.21
N SER A 401 -2.92 -12.11 -0.99
CA SER A 401 -1.52 -12.47 -0.72
C SER A 401 -0.96 -13.47 -1.73
N TRP A 402 -1.79 -14.36 -2.28
CA TRP A 402 -1.32 -15.51 -3.03
C TRP A 402 -1.57 -15.39 -4.53
N ILE A 403 -2.76 -14.97 -4.95
CA ILE A 403 -3.01 -14.69 -6.36
C ILE A 403 -2.66 -13.23 -6.66
N GLY A 404 -1.99 -13.01 -7.78
CA GLY A 404 -1.60 -11.67 -8.17
C GLY A 404 -0.45 -11.05 -7.36
N GLN A 405 -0.48 -9.72 -7.29
CA GLN A 405 0.54 -8.90 -6.62
C GLN A 405 0.25 -8.81 -5.12
N PRO A 406 1.25 -9.03 -4.23
CA PRO A 406 1.05 -8.91 -2.79
C PRO A 406 0.51 -7.52 -2.39
N GLY A 407 -0.50 -7.49 -1.51
CA GLY A 407 -1.01 -6.23 -0.94
C GLY A 407 -2.26 -5.67 -1.61
N ARG A 408 -2.85 -6.38 -2.58
CA ARG A 408 -4.13 -6.06 -3.21
C ARG A 408 -5.00 -7.32 -3.34
N TYR A 409 -6.32 -7.16 -3.26
CA TYR A 409 -7.26 -8.22 -3.62
C TYR A 409 -7.28 -8.36 -5.14
N GLU A 410 -6.70 -9.43 -5.67
CA GLU A 410 -6.58 -9.66 -7.11
C GLU A 410 -7.96 -9.84 -7.77
N SER A 411 -9.00 -10.24 -7.04
CA SER A 411 -10.39 -10.30 -7.51
C SER A 411 -10.92 -8.98 -8.05
N THR A 412 -10.29 -7.86 -7.66
CA THR A 412 -10.59 -6.51 -8.15
C THR A 412 -9.78 -6.07 -9.38
N SER A 413 -8.78 -6.87 -9.76
CA SER A 413 -7.88 -6.60 -10.87
C SER A 413 -8.53 -6.89 -12.22
N THR A 414 -7.91 -6.35 -13.29
CA THR A 414 -8.33 -6.65 -14.66
C THR A 414 -7.97 -8.07 -15.10
N GLU A 415 -6.98 -8.65 -14.45
CA GLU A 415 -6.41 -9.97 -14.68
C GLU A 415 -7.42 -11.08 -14.31
N LEU A 416 -8.31 -10.80 -13.35
CA LEU A 416 -9.46 -11.65 -12.98
C LEU A 416 -10.80 -11.18 -13.57
N SER A 417 -10.79 -10.35 -14.61
CA SER A 417 -12.02 -9.90 -15.29
C SER A 417 -12.87 -11.06 -15.84
N GLY A 418 -12.24 -12.17 -16.22
CA GLY A 418 -12.93 -13.41 -16.61
C GLY A 418 -13.71 -14.04 -15.45
N PHE A 419 -13.13 -14.08 -14.26
CA PHE A 419 -13.82 -14.52 -13.04
C PHE A 419 -14.98 -13.58 -12.71
N LYS A 420 -14.75 -12.27 -12.76
CA LYS A 420 -15.80 -11.27 -12.55
C LYS A 420 -16.99 -11.49 -13.49
N SER A 421 -16.73 -11.62 -14.78
CA SER A 421 -17.76 -11.87 -15.79
C SER A 421 -18.51 -13.18 -15.53
N ALA A 422 -17.81 -14.23 -15.09
CA ALA A 422 -18.43 -15.50 -14.75
C ALA A 422 -19.38 -15.37 -13.55
N VAL A 423 -18.96 -14.66 -12.50
CA VAL A 423 -19.78 -14.45 -11.30
C VAL A 423 -20.99 -13.55 -11.59
N GLU A 424 -20.81 -12.46 -12.34
CA GLU A 424 -21.89 -11.51 -12.68
C GLU A 424 -23.00 -12.17 -13.51
N ASN A 425 -22.68 -13.22 -14.26
CA ASN A 425 -23.63 -13.99 -15.03
C ASN A 425 -24.45 -15.01 -14.22
N THR A 426 -24.06 -15.28 -12.97
CA THR A 426 -24.77 -16.24 -12.11
C THR A 426 -26.13 -15.72 -11.66
N GLU A 427 -27.08 -16.63 -11.46
CA GLU A 427 -28.41 -16.30 -10.94
C GLU A 427 -28.34 -15.72 -9.52
N LEU A 428 -27.40 -16.19 -8.71
CA LEU A 428 -27.16 -15.67 -7.36
C LEU A 428 -26.80 -14.18 -7.39
N TYR A 429 -25.85 -13.79 -8.24
CA TYR A 429 -25.44 -12.40 -8.37
C TYR A 429 -26.60 -11.52 -8.87
N LYS A 430 -27.32 -11.98 -9.90
CA LYS A 430 -28.50 -11.27 -10.43
C LYS A 430 -29.59 -11.09 -9.38
N ARG A 431 -29.85 -12.12 -8.57
CA ARG A 431 -30.82 -12.08 -7.46
C ARG A 431 -30.38 -11.12 -6.37
N LEU A 432 -29.11 -11.16 -5.93
CA LEU A 432 -28.58 -10.24 -4.91
C LEU A 432 -28.61 -8.78 -5.39
N LYS A 433 -28.27 -8.54 -6.66
CA LYS A 433 -28.36 -7.20 -7.28
C LYS A 433 -29.80 -6.70 -7.31
N LYS A 434 -30.75 -7.55 -7.69
CA LYS A 434 -32.19 -7.24 -7.66
C LYS A 434 -32.69 -6.96 -6.23
N ILE A 435 -32.25 -7.73 -5.25
CA ILE A 435 -32.55 -7.51 -3.83
C ILE A 435 -31.98 -6.16 -3.37
N GLY A 436 -30.76 -5.81 -3.77
CA GLY A 436 -30.15 -4.51 -3.46
C GLY A 436 -30.92 -3.32 -4.05
N MET A 437 -31.40 -3.46 -5.29
CA MET A 437 -32.19 -2.40 -5.96
C MET A 437 -33.60 -2.27 -5.39
N THR A 438 -34.26 -3.38 -5.09
CA THR A 438 -35.69 -3.39 -4.70
C THR A 438 -35.89 -3.37 -3.19
N GLY A 439 -34.88 -3.75 -2.40
CA GLY A 439 -34.99 -3.97 -0.97
C GLY A 439 -35.93 -5.11 -0.59
N LYS A 440 -36.24 -6.02 -1.52
CA LYS A 440 -37.24 -7.10 -1.36
C LYS A 440 -36.61 -8.46 -1.60
N ILE A 441 -36.88 -9.42 -0.71
CA ILE A 441 -36.50 -10.82 -0.85
C ILE A 441 -37.76 -11.63 -1.17
N MET A 442 -37.68 -12.46 -2.21
CA MET A 442 -38.68 -13.49 -2.50
C MET A 442 -38.30 -14.76 -1.76
N LEU A 443 -39.14 -15.24 -0.84
CA LEU A 443 -39.02 -16.55 -0.22
C LEU A 443 -39.72 -17.61 -1.08
N HIS A 444 -39.43 -18.89 -0.86
CA HIS A 444 -40.13 -19.98 -1.55
C HIS A 444 -41.64 -19.89 -1.26
N GLY A 445 -42.47 -19.77 -2.31
CA GLY A 445 -43.93 -19.68 -2.19
C GLY A 445 -44.55 -18.29 -2.37
N SER A 446 -43.95 -17.41 -3.18
CA SER A 446 -44.49 -16.08 -3.58
C SER A 446 -44.59 -15.02 -2.47
N GLN A 447 -44.13 -15.32 -1.25
CA GLN A 447 -44.09 -14.34 -0.17
C GLN A 447 -42.90 -13.38 -0.36
N THR A 448 -43.20 -12.07 -0.39
CA THR A 448 -42.21 -11.01 -0.52
C THR A 448 -41.93 -10.39 0.84
N VAL A 449 -40.69 -10.43 1.31
CA VAL A 449 -40.24 -9.82 2.56
C VAL A 449 -39.44 -8.55 2.27
N LEU A 450 -39.75 -7.46 2.97
CA LEU A 450 -39.02 -6.20 2.85
C LEU A 450 -37.81 -6.22 3.78
N LEU A 451 -36.63 -5.90 3.25
CA LEU A 451 -35.41 -5.78 4.04
C LEU A 451 -35.46 -4.51 4.90
N ASN A 452 -35.05 -4.65 6.17
CA ASN A 452 -34.85 -3.52 7.06
C ASN A 452 -33.58 -2.73 6.69
N GLN A 453 -33.40 -1.55 7.29
CA GLN A 453 -32.31 -0.63 6.91
C GLN A 453 -30.91 -1.23 7.16
N SER A 454 -30.71 -2.03 8.21
CA SER A 454 -29.42 -2.66 8.50
C SER A 454 -29.10 -3.77 7.49
N GLN A 455 -30.08 -4.59 7.12
CA GLN A 455 -29.94 -5.63 6.09
C GLN A 455 -29.65 -5.02 4.72
N ARG A 456 -30.30 -3.92 4.35
CA ARG A 456 -30.02 -3.22 3.08
C ARG A 456 -28.58 -2.70 3.01
N LYS A 457 -28.02 -2.23 4.12
CA LYS A 457 -26.63 -1.74 4.19
C LYS A 457 -25.59 -2.85 3.97
N LEU A 458 -25.95 -4.13 4.16
CA LEU A 458 -25.06 -5.26 3.91
C LEU A 458 -25.01 -5.68 2.45
N ILE A 459 -26.02 -5.36 1.63
CA ILE A 459 -26.07 -5.82 0.23
C ILE A 459 -24.86 -5.36 -0.59
N PRO A 460 -24.39 -4.09 -0.53
CA PRO A 460 -23.18 -3.67 -1.25
C PRO A 460 -21.94 -4.47 -0.88
N TYR A 461 -21.80 -4.85 0.40
CA TYR A 461 -20.72 -5.69 0.88
C TYR A 461 -20.83 -7.12 0.32
N LEU A 462 -22.03 -7.73 0.36
CA LEU A 462 -22.27 -9.08 -0.14
C LEU A 462 -22.04 -9.27 -1.65
N ILE A 463 -22.13 -8.20 -2.44
CA ILE A 463 -21.87 -8.19 -3.88
C ILE A 463 -20.49 -7.61 -4.24
N SER A 464 -19.66 -7.30 -3.24
CA SER A 464 -18.28 -6.90 -3.47
C SER A 464 -17.49 -8.05 -4.11
N GLN A 465 -16.46 -7.72 -4.90
CA GLN A 465 -15.74 -8.73 -5.68
C GLN A 465 -14.90 -9.63 -4.77
N GLU A 466 -14.39 -9.07 -3.69
CA GLU A 466 -13.62 -9.73 -2.65
C GLU A 466 -14.48 -10.78 -1.93
N GLU A 467 -15.71 -10.43 -1.55
CA GLU A 467 -16.65 -11.35 -0.89
C GLU A 467 -17.16 -12.44 -1.83
N LEU A 468 -17.42 -12.08 -3.10
CA LEU A 468 -17.82 -13.04 -4.11
C LEU A 468 -16.68 -14.02 -4.43
N PHE A 469 -15.43 -13.57 -4.41
CA PHE A 469 -14.27 -14.41 -4.57
C PHE A 469 -14.11 -15.38 -3.40
N ALA A 470 -14.16 -14.91 -2.15
CA ALA A 470 -14.09 -15.77 -0.97
C ALA A 470 -15.18 -16.86 -0.97
N ARG A 471 -16.43 -16.51 -1.30
CA ARG A 471 -17.55 -17.46 -1.43
C ARG A 471 -17.36 -18.45 -2.57
N ALA A 472 -16.78 -18.01 -3.68
CA ALA A 472 -16.46 -18.91 -4.79
C ALA A 472 -15.39 -19.93 -4.38
N ILE A 473 -14.38 -19.51 -3.61
CA ILE A 473 -13.37 -20.41 -3.04
C ILE A 473 -13.99 -21.39 -2.04
N GLU A 474 -14.92 -20.96 -1.18
CA GLU A 474 -15.66 -21.86 -0.30
C GLU A 474 -16.39 -22.97 -1.07
N LEU A 475 -17.20 -22.59 -2.05
CA LEU A 475 -18.00 -23.53 -2.87
C LEU A 475 -17.10 -24.44 -3.71
N TRP A 476 -16.03 -23.88 -4.28
CA TRP A 476 -15.05 -24.65 -5.05
C TRP A 476 -14.34 -25.67 -4.16
N THR A 477 -13.91 -25.28 -2.96
CA THR A 477 -13.26 -26.17 -1.99
C THR A 477 -14.20 -27.29 -1.59
N ALA A 478 -15.47 -26.99 -1.31
CA ALA A 478 -16.48 -27.98 -0.95
C ALA A 478 -16.69 -29.01 -2.06
N LYS A 479 -16.78 -28.55 -3.31
CA LYS A 479 -16.92 -29.42 -4.49
C LYS A 479 -15.66 -30.25 -4.75
N LYS A 480 -14.48 -29.65 -4.61
CA LYS A 480 -13.20 -30.31 -4.90
C LYS A 480 -12.85 -31.38 -3.87
N THR A 481 -13.20 -31.15 -2.60
CA THR A 481 -13.00 -32.09 -1.50
C THR A 481 -14.15 -33.09 -1.34
N ASN A 482 -15.23 -32.95 -2.11
CA ASN A 482 -16.49 -33.70 -1.95
C ASN A 482 -17.03 -33.66 -0.50
N SER A 483 -16.81 -32.55 0.21
CA SER A 483 -17.13 -32.42 1.63
C SER A 483 -18.58 -32.03 1.84
N LYS A 484 -19.43 -33.03 2.14
CA LYS A 484 -20.84 -32.80 2.53
C LYS A 484 -20.98 -31.92 3.77
N ASN A 485 -20.02 -32.03 4.71
CA ASN A 485 -19.97 -31.18 5.90
C ASN A 485 -19.78 -29.71 5.54
N LEU A 486 -18.79 -29.40 4.69
CA LEU A 486 -18.53 -28.01 4.27
C LEU A 486 -19.72 -27.41 3.52
N ILE A 487 -20.40 -28.18 2.67
CA ILE A 487 -21.64 -27.75 2.00
C ILE A 487 -22.74 -27.41 3.03
N ALA A 488 -22.94 -28.26 4.03
CA ALA A 488 -23.94 -28.01 5.09
C ALA A 488 -23.63 -26.74 5.90
N GLN A 489 -22.34 -26.49 6.19
CA GLN A 489 -21.92 -25.27 6.90
C GLN A 489 -22.12 -24.01 6.05
N ILE A 490 -21.84 -24.06 4.75
CA ILE A 490 -22.08 -22.95 3.82
C ILE A 490 -23.58 -22.63 3.77
N GLN A 491 -24.44 -23.64 3.69
CA GLN A 491 -25.90 -23.45 3.69
C GLN A 491 -26.38 -22.81 4.99
N LYS A 492 -25.83 -23.22 6.14
CA LYS A 492 -26.15 -22.68 7.46
C LYS A 492 -25.74 -21.22 7.68
N LYS A 493 -24.75 -20.71 6.94
CA LYS A 493 -24.39 -19.27 6.94
C LYS A 493 -25.34 -18.40 6.11
N VAL A 494 -26.09 -19.00 5.18
CA VAL A 494 -26.94 -18.31 4.20
C VAL A 494 -28.40 -18.20 4.66
N THR A 495 -28.83 -19.12 5.53
CA THR A 495 -30.08 -19.05 6.31
C THR A 495 -29.92 -18.17 7.53
#